data_AF-A0A0N0GQD6-F1
#
_entry.id   AF-A0A0N0GQD6-F1
#
_cell.length_a   1.000
_cell.length_b   1.000
_cell.length_c   1.000
_cell.angle_alpha   90.00
_cell.angle_beta   90.00
_cell.angle_gamma   90.00
#
_symmetry.space_group_name_H-M   'P 1'
#
loop_
_entity.id
_entity.type
_entity.pdbx_description
1 polymer ?
#
loop_
_entity_poly.entity_id
_entity_poly.type
_entity_poly.pdbx_seq_one_letter_code
_entity_poly.pdbx_strand_id
1 'polypeptide(L)'
;MNRFSRYMLFAAALCLAGPDARAALISLDKFAHVPQQPWTGEPYIYKGLAFSFSAMGYGQAGVDGYFGYTIVVDVLAGPVVFGGVSLNTQPLDEYQTPTDAVSVTGYRDGVAVGNARFALPPDRTFRFYTSPFRAAIDRLEFVGGDRFGTRYSYWAMNALDISPVPEPPTYAIALAGLAMLAISRRARSRPRHFNGQHAAPPLE
;
A
#
# COMPACT_ATOMS: atom_id res chain seq x y z
N MET A 1 5.56 -13.13 -39.84
CA MET A 1 5.34 -13.31 -38.38
C MET A 1 3.94 -13.89 -38.17
N ASN A 2 3.81 -15.14 -37.71
CA ASN A 2 2.50 -15.81 -37.62
C ASN A 2 1.59 -15.17 -36.58
N ARG A 3 0.27 -15.11 -36.85
CA ARG A 3 -0.76 -14.54 -35.96
C ARG A 3 -0.65 -15.08 -34.52
N PHE A 4 -0.27 -16.34 -34.36
CA PHE A 4 -0.02 -16.99 -33.07
C PHE A 4 1.08 -16.32 -32.22
N SER A 5 2.13 -15.77 -32.83
CA SER A 5 3.18 -15.05 -32.09
C SER A 5 2.74 -13.68 -31.59
N ARG A 6 1.72 -13.06 -32.22
CA ARG A 6 1.18 -11.77 -31.76
C ARG A 6 0.35 -11.94 -30.49
N TYR A 7 -0.48 -12.98 -30.42
CA TYR A 7 -1.29 -13.26 -29.23
C TYR A 7 -0.46 -13.66 -28.00
N MET A 8 0.64 -14.41 -28.18
CA MET A 8 1.54 -14.72 -27.06
C MET A 8 2.30 -13.49 -26.53
N LEU A 9 2.73 -12.58 -27.42
CA LEU A 9 3.35 -11.33 -26.99
C LEU A 9 2.35 -10.43 -26.25
N PHE A 10 1.08 -10.41 -26.68
CA PHE A 10 0.03 -9.65 -26.02
C PHE A 10 -0.33 -10.21 -24.63
N ALA A 11 -0.43 -11.54 -24.49
CA ALA A 11 -0.67 -12.19 -23.20
C ALA A 11 0.51 -12.03 -22.22
N ALA A 12 1.76 -12.12 -22.72
CA ALA A 12 2.94 -11.84 -21.93
C ALA A 12 3.02 -10.36 -21.51
N ALA A 13 2.64 -9.43 -22.39
CA ALA A 13 2.55 -8.00 -22.07
C ALA A 13 1.46 -7.69 -21.04
N LEU A 14 0.31 -8.37 -21.08
CA LEU A 14 -0.75 -8.26 -20.08
C LEU A 14 -0.35 -8.84 -18.70
N CYS A 15 0.48 -9.90 -18.67
CA CYS A 15 1.02 -10.43 -17.42
C CYS A 15 2.15 -9.55 -16.83
N LEU A 16 2.87 -8.83 -17.68
CA LEU A 16 3.92 -7.87 -17.27
C LEU A 16 3.36 -6.49 -16.94
N ALA A 17 2.19 -6.13 -17.48
CA ALA A 17 1.36 -5.00 -17.04
C ALA A 17 0.56 -5.37 -15.77
N GLY A 18 1.15 -6.19 -14.89
CA GLY A 18 0.61 -6.39 -13.55
C GLY A 18 0.39 -5.02 -12.90
N PRO A 19 -0.64 -4.88 -12.04
CA PRO A 19 -0.85 -3.64 -11.32
C PRO A 19 0.48 -3.30 -10.68
N ASP A 20 1.06 -2.16 -11.06
CA ASP A 20 2.28 -1.65 -10.47
C ASP A 20 2.09 -1.74 -8.95
N ALA A 21 2.69 -2.75 -8.31
CA ALA A 21 2.78 -2.89 -6.86
C ALA A 21 3.77 -1.85 -6.32
N ARG A 22 3.67 -0.65 -6.86
CA ARG A 22 4.42 0.51 -6.43
C ARG A 22 3.79 0.91 -5.12
N ALA A 23 4.66 1.07 -4.13
CA ALA A 23 4.39 1.85 -2.94
C ALA A 23 3.53 3.07 -3.31
N ALA A 24 2.30 3.10 -2.79
CA ALA A 24 1.40 4.22 -2.97
C ALA A 24 1.65 5.18 -1.80
N LEU A 25 2.41 6.24 -2.08
CA LEU A 25 2.49 7.37 -1.17
C LEU A 25 1.17 8.14 -1.23
N ILE A 26 0.32 7.92 -0.24
CA ILE A 26 -0.97 8.59 -0.09
C ILE A 26 -0.74 9.89 0.68
N SER A 27 -0.63 11.00 -0.05
CA SER A 27 -0.69 12.34 0.56
C SER A 27 -2.10 12.64 1.09
N LEU A 28 -2.12 13.26 2.27
CA LEU A 28 -3.28 13.73 3.03
C LEU A 28 -3.37 15.27 3.01
N ASP A 29 -2.63 15.96 2.14
CA ASP A 29 -2.60 17.44 2.05
C ASP A 29 -3.97 18.06 1.67
N LYS A 30 -4.97 17.22 1.37
CA LYS A 30 -6.36 17.61 1.10
C LYS A 30 -7.36 16.84 1.96
N PHE A 31 -6.89 16.26 3.05
CA PHE A 31 -7.74 15.57 4.01
C PHE A 31 -8.50 16.63 4.81
N ALA A 32 -9.78 16.82 4.46
CA ALA A 32 -10.67 17.77 5.09
C ALA A 32 -11.81 17.00 5.74
N HIS A 33 -11.61 16.61 6.99
CA HIS A 33 -12.61 15.98 7.83
C HIS A 33 -12.81 16.83 9.09
N VAL A 34 -13.85 17.66 9.07
CA VAL A 34 -14.37 18.29 10.28
C VAL A 34 -15.54 17.44 10.73
N PRO A 35 -15.47 16.77 11.89
CA PRO A 35 -16.59 15.97 12.39
C PRO A 35 -17.83 16.86 12.50
N GLN A 36 -18.79 16.70 11.58
CA GLN A 36 -19.95 17.60 11.49
C GLN A 36 -20.96 17.39 12.63
N GLN A 37 -20.85 16.30 13.40
CA GLN A 37 -21.61 16.08 14.62
C GLN A 37 -20.79 15.21 15.57
N PRO A 38 -20.93 15.36 16.90
CA PRO A 38 -19.87 14.92 17.78
C PRO A 38 -19.80 13.39 18.01
N TRP A 39 -20.72 12.55 17.52
CA TRP A 39 -20.77 11.14 17.94
C TRP A 39 -21.39 10.13 16.97
N THR A 40 -21.70 10.47 15.70
CA THR A 40 -22.45 9.55 14.81
C THR A 40 -21.60 8.46 14.13
N GLY A 41 -20.32 8.32 14.50
CA GLY A 41 -19.59 7.05 14.44
C GLY A 41 -19.17 6.51 13.07
N GLU A 42 -19.57 7.13 11.96
CA GLU A 42 -19.18 6.65 10.62
C GLU A 42 -17.74 7.04 10.29
N PRO A 43 -16.94 6.12 9.71
CA PRO A 43 -15.58 6.42 9.31
C PRO A 43 -15.55 7.36 8.09
N TYR A 44 -14.54 8.21 8.02
CA TYR A 44 -14.32 9.07 6.86
C TYR A 44 -13.48 8.36 5.80
N ILE A 45 -14.03 8.23 4.60
CA ILE A 45 -13.35 7.53 3.50
C ILE A 45 -12.51 8.52 2.68
N TYR A 46 -11.21 8.26 2.59
CA TYR A 46 -10.27 9.04 1.79
C TYR A 46 -9.30 8.14 1.03
N LYS A 47 -9.34 8.19 -0.30
CA LYS A 47 -8.44 7.43 -1.21
C LYS A 47 -8.33 5.92 -0.89
N GLY A 48 -9.45 5.29 -0.55
CA GLY A 48 -9.50 3.85 -0.25
C GLY A 48 -9.12 3.48 1.19
N LEU A 49 -8.95 4.48 2.07
CA LEU A 49 -8.75 4.33 3.50
C LEU A 49 -9.98 4.83 4.25
N ALA A 50 -10.40 4.13 5.28
CA ALA A 50 -11.45 4.55 6.21
C ALA A 50 -10.80 5.01 7.52
N PHE A 51 -10.89 6.30 7.83
CA PHE A 51 -10.37 6.89 9.04
C PHE A 51 -11.44 6.92 10.13
N SER A 52 -11.11 6.59 11.37
CA SER A 52 -12.04 6.73 12.49
C SER A 52 -12.51 8.17 12.67
N PHE A 53 -13.67 8.35 13.31
CA PHE A 53 -14.24 9.68 13.61
C PHE A 53 -13.31 10.60 14.42
N SER A 54 -12.33 10.02 15.14
CA SER A 54 -11.30 10.76 15.88
C SER A 54 -10.26 11.43 14.98
N ALA A 55 -10.19 11.05 13.70
CA ALA A 55 -9.25 11.59 12.72
C ALA A 55 -9.73 12.94 12.18
N MET A 56 -9.43 14.01 12.91
CA MET A 56 -9.74 15.36 12.46
C MET A 56 -8.77 15.81 11.37
N GLY A 57 -9.22 16.70 10.49
CA GLY A 57 -8.31 17.39 9.58
C GLY A 57 -8.96 18.58 8.91
N TYR A 58 -8.24 19.70 8.88
CA TYR A 58 -8.76 20.99 8.39
C TYR A 58 -8.44 21.27 6.91
N GLY A 59 -7.97 20.25 6.17
CA GLY A 59 -7.66 20.37 4.74
C GLY A 59 -6.37 21.13 4.41
N GLN A 60 -5.59 21.54 5.42
CA GLN A 60 -4.34 22.29 5.20
C GLN A 60 -3.08 21.43 5.38
N ALA A 61 -3.08 20.47 6.31
CA ALA A 61 -1.86 19.75 6.69
C ALA A 61 -2.03 18.24 6.83
N GLY A 62 -3.26 17.71 6.96
CA GLY A 62 -3.49 16.27 7.06
C GLY A 62 -4.46 15.88 8.18
N VAL A 63 -4.14 14.78 8.87
CA VAL A 63 -4.88 14.22 10.01
C VAL A 63 -4.22 14.66 11.32
N ASP A 64 -5.02 15.19 12.23
CA ASP A 64 -4.63 15.62 13.57
C ASP A 64 -4.92 14.52 14.60
N GLY A 65 -3.98 14.28 15.50
CA GLY A 65 -4.09 13.31 16.58
C GLY A 65 -3.81 13.94 17.95
N TYR A 66 -4.60 13.54 18.95
CA TYR A 66 -4.52 14.04 20.32
C TYR A 66 -4.26 12.89 21.31
N PHE A 67 -3.65 13.22 22.45
CA PHE A 67 -3.49 12.27 23.55
C PHE A 67 -4.82 11.66 23.97
N GLY A 68 -4.81 10.34 24.24
CA GLY A 68 -6.00 9.59 24.64
C GLY A 68 -6.93 9.22 23.49
N TYR A 69 -6.65 9.67 22.26
CA TYR A 69 -7.35 9.23 21.06
C TYR A 69 -6.48 8.30 20.23
N THR A 70 -7.07 7.18 19.84
CA THR A 70 -6.51 6.31 18.81
C THR A 70 -7.07 6.76 17.47
N ILE A 71 -6.19 7.05 16.52
CA ILE A 71 -6.58 7.19 15.10
C ILE A 71 -6.52 5.80 14.49
N VAL A 72 -7.66 5.30 14.03
CA VAL A 72 -7.75 4.04 13.30
C VAL A 72 -7.83 4.34 11.82
N VAL A 73 -7.08 3.58 11.02
CA VAL A 73 -7.12 3.63 9.57
C VAL A 73 -7.34 2.21 9.04
N ASP A 74 -8.53 1.94 8.52
CA ASP A 74 -8.88 0.67 7.88
C ASP A 74 -8.62 0.76 6.36
N VAL A 75 -8.06 -0.30 5.79
CA VAL A 75 -7.68 -0.38 4.37
C VAL A 75 -8.76 -1.11 3.58
N LEU A 76 -9.50 -0.38 2.76
CA LEU A 76 -10.69 -0.91 2.08
C LEU A 76 -10.35 -1.72 0.81
N ALA A 77 -9.17 -1.48 0.23
CA ALA A 77 -8.75 -2.10 -1.02
C ALA A 77 -8.14 -3.51 -0.85
N GLY A 78 -8.07 -4.02 0.38
CA GLY A 78 -7.42 -5.28 0.72
C GLY A 78 -6.10 -5.09 1.47
N PRO A 79 -5.34 -6.17 1.69
CA PRO A 79 -4.17 -6.16 2.54
C PRO A 79 -3.03 -5.37 1.89
N VAL A 80 -2.34 -4.56 2.70
CA VAL A 80 -1.18 -3.75 2.28
C VAL A 80 0.00 -4.00 3.20
N VAL A 81 1.19 -3.62 2.77
CA VAL A 81 2.37 -3.47 3.63
C VAL A 81 2.53 -2.01 3.96
N PHE A 82 2.74 -1.70 5.24
CA PHE A 82 3.02 -0.35 5.71
C PHE A 82 4.51 -0.03 5.57
N GLY A 83 4.84 0.88 4.66
CA GLY A 83 6.21 1.36 4.40
C GLY A 83 6.64 2.46 5.38
N GLY A 84 5.72 3.34 5.77
CA GLY A 84 6.01 4.44 6.67
C GLY A 84 4.94 5.52 6.71
N VAL A 85 5.22 6.57 7.47
CA VAL A 85 4.30 7.69 7.70
C VAL A 85 5.07 9.00 7.81
N SER A 86 4.47 10.09 7.36
CA SER A 86 5.02 11.43 7.56
C SER A 86 4.28 12.15 8.69
N LEU A 87 5.02 12.54 9.72
CA LEU A 87 4.50 13.06 10.98
C LEU A 87 5.15 14.40 11.35
N ASN A 88 4.42 15.23 12.10
CA ASN A 88 4.94 16.40 12.81
C ASN A 88 4.34 16.50 14.22
N THR A 89 4.81 17.48 15.00
CA THR A 89 4.27 17.78 16.34
C THR A 89 3.89 19.25 16.48
N GLN A 90 3.32 19.86 15.44
CA GLN A 90 2.99 21.30 15.48
C GLN A 90 1.66 21.55 16.22
N PRO A 91 1.65 22.00 17.48
CA PRO A 91 0.39 22.31 18.14
C PRO A 91 -0.40 23.38 17.36
N LEU A 92 -1.72 23.21 17.29
CA LEU A 92 -2.62 24.15 16.61
C LEU A 92 -2.79 25.46 17.39
N ASP A 93 -2.61 25.41 18.71
CA ASP A 93 -2.75 26.53 19.63
C ASP A 93 -1.75 26.43 20.80
N GLU A 94 -1.75 27.42 21.68
CA GLU A 94 -0.84 27.51 22.84
C GLU A 94 -1.15 26.52 23.98
N TYR A 95 -2.32 25.89 23.98
CA TYR A 95 -2.77 24.95 25.02
C TYR A 95 -2.35 23.52 24.74
N GLN A 96 -1.89 23.24 23.53
CA GLN A 96 -1.43 21.93 23.11
C GLN A 96 0.07 21.77 23.34
N THR A 97 0.45 20.62 23.88
CA THR A 97 1.86 20.23 24.02
C THR A 97 2.24 19.30 22.87
N PRO A 98 3.44 19.39 22.28
CA PRO A 98 3.86 18.41 21.29
C PRO A 98 3.98 17.01 21.92
N THR A 99 3.52 15.97 21.24
CA THR A 99 3.85 14.59 21.63
C THR A 99 5.34 14.31 21.37
N ASP A 100 5.94 13.40 22.12
CA ASP A 100 7.34 12.99 21.93
C ASP A 100 7.50 11.76 21.03
N ALA A 101 6.41 11.03 20.80
CA ALA A 101 6.42 9.86 19.94
C ALA A 101 5.03 9.54 19.39
N VAL A 102 4.98 8.79 18.30
CA VAL A 102 3.76 8.12 17.85
C VAL A 102 4.04 6.64 17.73
N SER A 103 3.22 5.83 18.38
CA SER A 103 3.21 4.38 18.22
C SER A 103 2.23 4.01 17.13
N VAL A 104 2.61 3.08 16.25
CA VAL A 104 1.78 2.54 15.19
C VAL A 104 1.70 1.03 15.34
N THR A 105 0.49 0.48 15.40
CA THR A 105 0.25 -0.96 15.42
C THR A 105 -0.48 -1.36 14.14
N GLY A 106 0.06 -2.36 13.44
CA GLY A 106 -0.56 -2.95 12.27
C GLY A 106 -1.33 -4.21 12.63
N TYR A 107 -2.55 -4.34 12.12
CA TYR A 107 -3.42 -5.50 12.33
C TYR A 107 -3.74 -6.18 11.01
N ARG A 108 -3.98 -7.49 11.10
CA ARG A 108 -4.46 -8.36 10.05
C ARG A 108 -5.61 -9.19 10.59
N ASP A 109 -6.80 -9.04 10.02
CA ASP A 109 -8.01 -9.77 10.43
C ASP A 109 -8.26 -9.64 11.96
N GLY A 110 -8.01 -8.45 12.52
CA GLY A 110 -8.15 -8.15 13.95
C GLY A 110 -6.99 -8.59 14.85
N VAL A 111 -5.96 -9.24 14.32
CA VAL A 111 -4.76 -9.69 15.08
C VAL A 111 -3.60 -8.73 14.84
N ALA A 112 -2.94 -8.27 15.91
CA ALA A 112 -1.74 -7.43 15.78
C ALA A 112 -0.59 -8.23 15.17
N VAL A 113 -0.01 -7.73 14.07
CA VAL A 113 1.07 -8.41 13.32
C VAL A 113 2.38 -7.61 13.30
N GLY A 114 2.37 -6.38 13.79
CA GLY A 114 3.57 -5.57 13.90
C GLY A 114 3.32 -4.26 14.64
N ASN A 115 4.39 -3.68 15.19
CA ASN A 115 4.35 -2.37 15.81
C ASN A 115 5.61 -1.56 15.50
N ALA A 116 5.49 -0.25 15.55
CA ALA A 116 6.57 0.72 15.41
C ALA A 116 6.37 1.86 16.40
N ARG A 117 7.46 2.45 16.89
CA ARG A 117 7.40 3.70 17.66
C ARG A 117 8.34 4.71 17.02
N PHE A 118 7.80 5.87 16.66
CA PHE A 118 8.53 6.95 16.03
C PHE A 118 8.74 8.05 17.05
N ALA A 119 10.00 8.30 17.44
CA ALA A 119 10.34 9.46 18.27
C ALA A 119 10.24 10.73 17.43
N LEU A 120 9.49 11.71 17.90
CA LEU A 120 9.22 12.95 17.21
C LEU A 120 9.99 14.10 17.88
N PRO A 121 10.88 14.78 17.16
CA PRO A 121 11.42 16.05 17.63
C PRO A 121 10.28 17.06 17.81
N PRO A 122 10.33 17.94 18.84
CA PRO A 122 9.34 18.99 19.04
C PRO A 122 9.57 20.15 18.06
N ASP A 123 9.57 19.84 16.76
CA ASP A 123 9.71 20.80 15.67
C ASP A 123 8.45 20.79 14.79
N ARG A 124 8.27 21.87 14.02
CA ARG A 124 7.09 22.04 13.15
C ARG A 124 7.32 21.43 11.77
N THR A 125 8.23 20.47 11.66
CA THR A 125 8.67 19.94 10.36
C THR A 125 8.11 18.54 10.17
N PHE A 126 7.38 18.35 9.06
CA PHE A 126 7.01 17.00 8.64
C PHE A 126 8.26 16.21 8.30
N ARG A 127 8.39 15.04 8.93
CA ARG A 127 9.48 14.09 8.69
C ARG A 127 8.88 12.76 8.33
N PHE A 128 9.48 12.09 7.35
CA PHE A 128 9.07 10.77 6.94
C PHE A 128 9.76 9.71 7.81
N TYR A 129 8.97 8.83 8.43
CA TYR A 129 9.42 7.75 9.29
C TYR A 129 9.12 6.41 8.63
N THR A 130 10.17 5.66 8.32
CA THR A 130 10.06 4.32 7.73
C THR A 130 9.68 3.30 8.82
N SER A 131 8.66 2.50 8.55
CA SER A 131 8.26 1.40 9.42
C SER A 131 9.30 0.28 9.37
N PRO A 132 9.63 -0.37 10.51
CA PRO A 132 10.47 -1.57 10.53
C PRO A 132 9.68 -2.86 10.22
N PHE A 133 8.35 -2.88 10.35
CA PHE A 133 7.56 -4.09 10.13
C PHE A 133 7.08 -4.20 8.67
N ARG A 134 7.02 -5.43 8.15
CA ARG A 134 6.73 -5.76 6.74
C ARG A 134 5.55 -6.73 6.57
N ALA A 135 4.79 -6.98 7.63
CA ALA A 135 3.62 -7.82 7.58
C ALA A 135 2.51 -7.20 6.71
N ALA A 136 1.70 -8.05 6.10
CA ALA A 136 0.45 -7.66 5.48
C ALA A 136 -0.53 -7.20 6.56
N ILE A 137 -1.19 -6.07 6.34
CA ILE A 137 -2.13 -5.45 7.27
C ILE A 137 -3.39 -5.00 6.53
N ASP A 138 -4.51 -4.94 7.23
CA ASP A 138 -5.76 -4.32 6.78
C ASP A 138 -6.19 -3.15 7.67
N ARG A 139 -5.48 -2.94 8.79
CA ARG A 139 -5.79 -1.86 9.74
C ARG A 139 -4.52 -1.34 10.41
N LEU A 140 -4.48 -0.03 10.61
CA LEU A 140 -3.46 0.68 11.37
C LEU A 140 -4.11 1.39 12.56
N GLU A 141 -3.45 1.36 13.70
CA GLU A 141 -3.79 2.18 14.86
C GLU A 141 -2.61 3.08 15.21
N PHE A 142 -2.86 4.38 15.29
CA PHE A 142 -1.88 5.39 15.69
C PHE A 142 -2.24 5.92 17.07
N VAL A 143 -1.26 5.92 17.96
CA VAL A 143 -1.40 6.36 19.35
C VAL A 143 -0.27 7.32 19.67
N GLY A 144 -0.59 8.55 20.07
CA GLY A 144 0.39 9.52 20.55
C GLY A 144 0.99 9.09 21.89
N GLY A 145 2.31 9.26 22.04
CA GLY A 145 3.03 9.03 23.28
C GLY A 145 2.86 10.16 24.27
N ASP A 146 3.10 9.87 25.54
CA ASP A 146 3.06 10.83 26.63
C ASP A 146 4.42 11.05 27.28
N ARG A 147 5.11 12.11 26.87
CA ARG A 147 6.26 12.59 27.66
C ARG A 147 5.86 13.16 29.02
N PHE A 148 4.63 13.65 29.14
CA PHE A 148 4.20 14.49 30.27
C PHE A 148 2.84 14.11 30.88
N GLY A 149 2.19 13.04 30.41
CA GLY A 149 0.86 12.64 30.90
C GLY A 149 -0.24 13.72 30.73
N THR A 150 0.00 14.74 29.90
CA THR A 150 -0.92 15.86 29.67
C THR A 150 -1.97 15.47 28.63
N ARG A 151 -3.23 15.83 28.92
CA ARG A 151 -4.40 15.54 28.07
C ARG A 151 -4.38 16.21 26.68
N TYR A 152 -3.34 16.98 26.36
CA TYR A 152 -3.28 17.83 25.17
C TYR A 152 -2.02 17.57 24.32
N SER A 153 -1.47 16.35 24.35
CA SER A 153 -0.35 16.04 23.44
C SER A 153 -0.84 15.96 22.00
N TYR A 154 -0.22 16.70 21.08
CA TYR A 154 -0.62 16.84 19.68
C TYR A 154 0.43 16.25 18.72
N TRP A 155 -0.05 15.64 17.64
CA TRP A 155 0.72 15.31 16.44
C TRP A 155 -0.16 15.46 15.19
N ALA A 156 0.48 15.64 14.04
CA ALA A 156 -0.20 15.59 12.75
C ALA A 156 0.46 14.57 11.81
N MET A 157 -0.32 14.06 10.86
CA MET A 157 0.08 13.14 9.82
C MET A 157 -0.33 13.68 8.45
N ASN A 158 0.61 13.81 7.52
CA ASN A 158 0.31 14.33 6.17
C ASN A 158 0.50 13.32 5.05
N ALA A 159 1.11 12.16 5.30
CA ALA A 159 1.23 11.12 4.29
C ALA A 159 1.37 9.72 4.88
N LEU A 160 0.88 8.73 4.16
CA LEU A 160 1.04 7.30 4.43
C LEU A 160 1.70 6.63 3.23
N ASP A 161 2.69 5.79 3.48
CA ASP A 161 3.26 4.90 2.47
C ASP A 161 2.75 3.49 2.70
N ILE A 162 1.87 3.05 1.80
CA ILE A 162 1.32 1.70 1.80
C ILE A 162 1.46 1.07 0.42
N SER A 163 1.84 -0.19 0.37
CA SER A 163 1.94 -0.94 -0.88
C SER A 163 0.98 -2.14 -0.87
N PRO A 164 0.20 -2.41 -1.92
CA PRO A 164 -0.65 -3.58 -1.97
C PRO A 164 0.17 -4.86 -1.83
N VAL A 165 -0.35 -5.84 -1.08
CA VAL A 165 0.25 -7.18 -1.00
C VAL A 165 -0.16 -7.93 -2.27
N PRO A 166 0.79 -8.42 -3.09
CA PRO A 166 0.43 -9.20 -4.26
C PRO A 166 -0.34 -10.45 -3.83
N GLU A 167 -1.51 -10.66 -4.42
CA GLU A 167 -2.33 -11.81 -4.07
C GLU A 167 -1.66 -13.12 -4.51
N PRO A 168 -1.84 -14.24 -3.79
CA PRO A 168 -1.30 -15.54 -4.21
C PRO A 168 -1.62 -15.93 -5.67
N PRO A 169 -2.83 -15.68 -6.20
CA PRO A 169 -3.15 -15.94 -7.61
C PRO A 169 -2.29 -15.15 -8.59
N THR A 170 -1.82 -13.95 -8.23
CA THR A 170 -0.91 -13.16 -9.08
C THR A 170 0.37 -13.92 -9.39
N TYR A 171 0.95 -14.58 -8.37
CA TYR A 171 2.12 -15.43 -8.57
C TYR A 171 1.80 -16.68 -9.38
N ALA A 172 0.64 -17.29 -9.15
CA ALA A 172 0.22 -18.47 -9.90
C ALA A 172 0.07 -18.15 -11.40
N ILE A 173 -0.54 -17.02 -11.74
CA ILE A 173 -0.70 -16.56 -13.13
C ILE A 173 0.66 -16.23 -13.75
N ALA A 174 1.55 -15.54 -13.02
CA ALA A 174 2.89 -15.24 -13.48
C ALA A 174 3.69 -16.53 -13.78
N LEU A 175 3.65 -17.51 -12.89
CA LEU A 175 4.29 -18.81 -13.06
C LEU A 175 3.70 -19.58 -14.25
N ALA A 176 2.37 -19.58 -14.40
CA ALA A 176 1.70 -20.20 -15.54
C ALA A 176 2.13 -19.56 -16.87
N GLY A 177 2.24 -18.22 -16.91
CA GLY A 177 2.76 -17.49 -18.06
C GLY A 177 4.20 -17.87 -18.41
N LEU A 178 5.09 -17.95 -17.41
CA LEU A 178 6.47 -18.40 -17.59
C LEU A 178 6.56 -19.84 -18.09
N ALA A 179 5.75 -20.74 -17.55
CA ALA A 179 5.69 -22.14 -17.98
C ALA A 179 5.26 -22.26 -19.45
N MET A 180 4.22 -21.52 -19.87
CA MET A 180 3.79 -21.49 -21.27
C MET A 180 4.88 -20.94 -22.20
N LEU A 181 5.60 -19.90 -21.77
CA LEU A 181 6.71 -19.34 -22.55
C LEU A 181 7.83 -20.37 -22.75
N ALA A 182 8.22 -21.10 -21.70
CA ALA A 182 9.23 -22.15 -21.76
C ALA A 182 8.84 -23.29 -22.72
N ILE A 183 7.59 -23.77 -22.64
CA ILE A 183 7.05 -24.82 -23.53
C ILE A 183 7.08 -24.34 -24.99
N SER A 184 6.68 -23.10 -25.26
CA SER A 184 6.64 -22.55 -26.62
C SER A 184 8.03 -22.46 -27.27
N ARG A 185 9.07 -22.14 -26.49
CA ARG A 185 10.47 -22.10 -26.97
C ARG A 185 10.98 -23.50 -27.31
N ARG A 186 10.67 -24.50 -26.47
CA ARG A 186 11.06 -25.90 -26.71
C ARG A 186 10.39 -26.46 -27.95
N ALA A 187 9.11 -26.14 -28.19
CA ALA A 187 8.37 -26.61 -29.37
C ALA A 187 8.95 -26.07 -30.69
N ARG A 188 9.50 -24.86 -30.71
CA ARG A 188 10.13 -24.26 -31.91
C ARG A 188 11.52 -24.83 -32.22
N SER A 189 12.17 -25.43 -31.23
CA SER A 189 13.54 -25.95 -31.38
C SER A 189 13.57 -27.37 -31.95
N ARG A 190 12.42 -28.01 -32.20
CA ARG A 190 12.39 -29.30 -32.89
C ARG A 190 12.79 -29.08 -34.35
N PRO A 191 13.90 -29.68 -34.82
CA PRO A 191 14.26 -29.62 -36.23
C PRO A 191 13.06 -30.13 -37.01
N ARG A 192 12.56 -29.34 -37.96
CA ARG A 192 11.68 -29.90 -38.98
C ARG A 192 12.51 -30.95 -39.68
N HIS A 193 12.26 -32.22 -39.38
CA HIS A 193 12.70 -33.31 -40.23
C HIS A 193 12.13 -33.00 -41.60
N PHE A 194 12.98 -32.44 -42.47
CA PHE A 194 12.64 -32.12 -43.83
C PHE A 194 12.52 -33.48 -44.51
N ASN A 195 11.29 -33.98 -44.64
CA ASN A 195 11.03 -35.27 -45.25
C ASN A 195 11.23 -35.11 -46.76
N GLY A 196 12.49 -35.18 -47.20
CA GLY A 196 12.91 -35.14 -48.58
C GLY A 196 12.63 -36.47 -49.30
N GLN A 197 11.37 -36.85 -49.38
CA GLN A 197 10.87 -38.01 -50.13
C GLN A 197 9.61 -37.53 -50.86
N HIS A 198 9.45 -37.54 -52.19
CA HIS A 198 10.14 -38.19 -53.29
C HIS A 198 10.08 -37.27 -54.51
N ALA A 199 11.21 -37.05 -55.18
CA ALA A 199 11.18 -36.64 -56.59
C ALA A 199 10.76 -37.85 -57.41
N ALA A 200 9.60 -37.77 -58.07
CA ALA A 200 9.18 -38.78 -59.04
C ALA A 200 10.12 -38.71 -60.27
N PRO A 201 10.69 -39.83 -60.73
CA PRO A 201 11.42 -39.85 -61.99
C PRO A 201 10.46 -39.65 -63.17
N PRO A 202 10.90 -39.01 -64.27
CA PRO A 202 10.08 -38.81 -65.46
C PRO A 202 9.79 -40.15 -66.14
N LEU A 203 8.58 -40.27 -66.67
CA LEU A 203 8.13 -41.39 -67.50
C LEU A 203 8.72 -41.23 -68.91
N GLU A 204 9.43 -42.26 -69.38
CA GLU A 204 9.73 -42.50 -70.81
C GLU A 204 8.82 -43.60 -71.35
#